data_AF-A0AA39JPH1-F1
#
_entry.id   AF-A0AA39JPH1-F1
#
_cell.length_a   1.000
_cell.length_b   1.000
_cell.length_c   1.000
_cell.angle_alpha   90.00
_cell.angle_beta   90.00
_cell.angle_gamma   90.00
#
_symmetry.space_group_name_H-M   'P 1'
#
loop_
_entity.id
_entity.type
_entity.pdbx_description
1 polymer ?
#
loop_
_entity_poly.entity_id
_entity_poly.type
_entity_poly.pdbx_seq_one_letter_code
_entity_poly.pdbx_strand_id
1 'polypeptide(L)'
;MATPHTPAQSSTDNFTEWTPLLDYSSASLSSPYIPSQVSDYSTPHRPSLPITPYFSEVSPLPMPPTSAPVVLPSTQPFLTDSAMTPSNSNPTVPNQPSSVIVKPLVIDRLAKDFELSDPQRKHLYLFTELASLQGGLSMPDALTRLFSLAVQFNLHNACFEGDQNAETMSSLLDDLKSQLVKGFDFTKVQKDNIRFVVRDIIYDPQRMAYHDIEDEVFRGLLKEKDTLGFKNVFGIPSREHLLHSEIHVISSSVRNRMQEDFHDSLKKNLADFTHDMNKKYRCVFRRFVAENPDLVGAIDKATLDAENNQPNPIQPLSKKRKLASGRSAKGADFWSKIDEFLREKIELYKSSSLLSESWKP
;
A
#
# COMPACT_ATOMS: atom_id res chain seq x y z
N MET A 1 20.62 65.07 -12.05
CA MET A 1 21.27 64.52 -10.84
C MET A 1 20.62 63.19 -10.54
N ALA A 2 21.29 62.10 -10.95
CA ALA A 2 20.80 60.74 -10.79
C ALA A 2 21.54 60.09 -9.61
N THR A 3 20.79 59.62 -8.61
CA THR A 3 21.33 58.86 -7.48
C THR A 3 21.39 57.37 -7.84
N PRO A 4 22.51 56.68 -7.63
CA PRO A 4 22.62 55.26 -7.93
C PRO A 4 22.00 54.42 -6.81
N HIS A 5 21.20 53.43 -7.21
CA HIS A 5 20.65 52.38 -6.35
C HIS A 5 21.72 51.33 -6.06
N THR A 6 22.04 51.12 -4.78
CA THR A 6 22.87 50.02 -4.29
C THR A 6 22.01 48.76 -4.10
N PRO A 7 22.42 47.57 -4.58
CA PRO A 7 21.68 46.34 -4.33
C PRO A 7 21.98 45.79 -2.93
N ALA A 8 20.93 45.38 -2.23
CA ALA A 8 21.00 44.73 -0.93
C ALA A 8 21.66 43.34 -1.07
N GLN A 9 22.72 43.12 -0.30
CA GLN A 9 23.34 41.81 -0.14
C GLN A 9 22.43 40.94 0.76
N SER A 10 21.97 39.82 0.21
CA SER A 10 21.27 38.77 0.94
C SER A 10 22.26 38.03 1.85
N SER A 11 22.12 38.22 3.15
CA SER A 11 22.78 37.42 4.18
C SER A 11 22.33 35.97 4.05
N THR A 12 23.20 35.10 3.57
CA THR A 12 23.06 33.66 3.72
C THR A 12 23.38 33.32 5.17
N ASP A 13 22.33 33.15 5.98
CA ASP A 13 22.46 32.60 7.33
C ASP A 13 23.02 31.19 7.24
N ASN A 14 24.18 31.00 7.87
CA ASN A 14 24.82 29.71 8.08
C ASN A 14 23.88 28.82 8.89
N PHE A 15 23.32 27.82 8.22
CA PHE A 15 22.58 26.73 8.84
C PHE A 15 23.56 25.87 9.62
N THR A 16 23.66 26.09 10.94
CA THR A 16 24.49 25.29 11.83
C THR A 16 23.96 23.87 11.86
N GLU A 17 24.75 22.97 11.30
CA GLU A 17 24.56 21.52 11.25
C GLU A 17 24.53 20.96 12.69
N TRP A 18 23.33 20.78 13.25
CA TRP A 18 23.12 20.03 14.49
C TRP A 18 23.23 18.54 14.17
N THR A 19 24.43 17.98 14.32
CA THR A 19 24.63 16.54 14.39
C THR A 19 24.24 16.07 15.80
N PRO A 20 23.27 15.15 15.95
CA PRO A 20 23.01 14.55 17.25
C PRO A 20 24.15 13.59 17.56
N LEU A 21 24.99 13.96 18.54
CA LEU A 21 26.00 13.07 19.12
C LEU A 21 25.28 11.95 19.89
N LEU A 22 24.99 10.84 19.19
CA LEU A 22 24.57 9.59 19.80
C LEU A 22 25.78 8.92 20.45
N ASP A 23 26.12 9.38 21.66
CA ASP A 23 27.07 8.67 22.51
C ASP A 23 26.32 7.54 23.24
N TYR A 24 26.22 6.39 22.59
CA TYR A 24 25.77 5.14 23.20
C TYR A 24 26.90 4.55 24.05
N SER A 25 27.13 5.15 25.22
CA SER A 25 27.96 4.53 26.25
C SER A 25 27.07 3.64 27.12
N SER A 26 27.09 2.34 26.80
CA SER A 26 26.39 1.29 27.55
C SER A 26 27.04 1.09 28.92
N ALA A 27 26.60 1.84 29.92
CA ALA A 27 26.88 1.54 31.31
C ALA A 27 26.00 0.36 31.76
N SER A 28 26.63 -0.81 31.91
CA SER A 28 26.03 -2.00 32.52
C SER A 28 25.74 -1.72 34.01
N LEU A 29 24.50 -1.37 34.33
CA LEU A 29 24.01 -1.39 35.70
C LEU A 29 23.64 -2.84 36.04
N SER A 30 24.46 -3.41 36.92
CA SER A 30 24.23 -4.68 37.61
C SER A 30 22.92 -4.60 38.41
N SER A 31 21.92 -5.33 37.95
CA SER A 31 20.67 -5.56 38.67
C SER A 31 20.93 -6.49 39.87
N PRO A 32 20.35 -6.22 41.05
CA PRO A 32 20.45 -7.14 42.18
C PRO A 32 19.62 -8.40 41.90
N TYR A 33 20.23 -9.53 42.20
CA TYR A 33 19.70 -10.89 42.07
C TYR A 33 18.56 -11.11 43.08
N ILE A 34 17.34 -11.36 42.58
CA ILE A 34 16.22 -11.88 43.38
C ILE A 34 16.10 -13.38 43.04
N PRO A 35 16.22 -14.30 44.01
CA PRO A 35 16.04 -15.72 43.75
C PRO A 35 14.55 -16.04 43.67
N SER A 36 14.02 -16.21 42.46
CA SER A 36 12.69 -16.78 42.24
C SER A 36 12.76 -18.31 42.36
N GLN A 37 11.97 -18.85 43.28
CA GLN A 37 11.77 -20.28 43.44
C GLN A 37 11.10 -20.87 42.20
N VAL A 38 11.68 -21.98 41.74
CA VAL A 38 11.18 -22.79 40.64
C VAL A 38 9.94 -23.55 41.12
N SER A 39 8.80 -23.32 40.48
CA SER A 39 7.64 -24.21 40.56
C SER A 39 7.55 -24.98 39.25
N ASP A 40 7.73 -26.29 39.37
CA ASP A 40 7.62 -27.25 38.26
C ASP A 40 6.17 -27.33 37.76
N TYR A 41 5.92 -26.83 36.56
CA TYR A 41 4.76 -27.22 35.76
C TYR A 41 5.23 -27.75 34.41
N SER A 42 5.25 -29.08 34.31
CA SER A 42 5.42 -29.83 33.06
C SER A 42 4.38 -29.41 32.03
N THR A 43 4.87 -28.83 30.93
CA THR A 43 4.09 -28.60 29.71
C THR A 43 4.27 -29.79 28.77
N PRO A 44 3.22 -30.34 28.14
CA PRO A 44 3.34 -31.51 27.29
C PRO A 44 4.07 -31.16 25.97
N HIS A 45 5.07 -32.00 25.64
CA HIS A 45 5.82 -31.95 24.40
C HIS A 45 4.92 -32.01 23.16
N ARG A 46 5.02 -30.97 22.33
CA ARG A 46 4.50 -30.97 20.96
C ARG A 46 5.52 -31.69 20.06
N PRO A 47 5.13 -32.69 19.26
CA PRO A 47 6.06 -33.36 18.35
C PRO A 47 6.51 -32.39 17.25
N SER A 48 7.82 -32.14 17.20
CA SER A 48 8.50 -31.42 16.14
C SER A 48 8.50 -32.28 14.86
N LEU A 49 7.88 -31.76 13.80
CA LEU A 49 7.99 -32.34 12.46
C LEU A 49 9.37 -32.03 11.86
N PRO A 50 9.97 -32.97 11.10
CA PRO A 50 11.26 -32.78 10.47
C PRO A 50 11.15 -31.78 9.32
N ILE A 51 11.87 -30.68 9.41
CA ILE A 51 12.08 -29.73 8.31
C ILE A 51 13.13 -30.34 7.39
N THR A 52 12.70 -30.88 6.25
CA THR A 52 13.58 -31.24 5.13
C THR A 52 13.90 -29.99 4.32
N PRO A 53 15.18 -29.63 4.11
CA PRO A 53 15.54 -28.56 3.20
C PRO A 53 15.52 -29.12 1.77
N TYR A 54 14.40 -28.95 1.07
CA TYR A 54 14.33 -29.21 -0.37
C TYR A 54 14.68 -27.92 -1.11
N PHE A 55 15.97 -27.67 -1.30
CA PHE A 55 16.47 -26.66 -2.23
C PHE A 55 16.29 -27.22 -3.65
N SER A 56 15.17 -26.87 -4.30
CA SER A 56 15.04 -27.02 -5.75
C SER A 56 15.67 -25.80 -6.41
N GLU A 57 16.86 -26.03 -6.94
CA GLU A 57 17.59 -25.12 -7.83
C GLU A 57 16.80 -24.98 -9.13
N VAL A 58 15.98 -23.93 -9.22
CA VAL A 58 15.24 -23.59 -10.44
C VAL A 58 16.23 -23.01 -11.42
N SER A 59 16.63 -23.83 -12.40
CA SER A 59 17.42 -23.38 -13.55
C SER A 59 16.67 -22.25 -14.29
N PRO A 60 17.35 -21.16 -14.66
CA PRO A 60 16.73 -20.10 -15.45
C PRO A 60 16.38 -20.63 -16.85
N LEU A 61 15.10 -20.55 -17.20
CA LEU A 61 14.62 -20.82 -18.56
C LEU A 61 15.28 -19.82 -19.54
N PRO A 62 15.78 -20.30 -20.70
CA PRO A 62 16.32 -19.41 -21.73
C PRO A 62 15.19 -18.53 -22.28
N MET A 63 15.42 -17.21 -22.27
CA MET A 63 14.51 -16.25 -22.91
C MET A 63 14.33 -16.59 -24.39
N PRO A 64 13.11 -16.50 -24.93
CA PRO A 64 12.89 -16.62 -26.37
C PRO A 64 13.58 -15.45 -27.10
N PRO A 65 14.18 -15.68 -28.28
CA PRO A 65 14.81 -14.63 -29.06
C PRO A 65 13.77 -13.59 -29.47
N THR A 66 14.08 -12.33 -29.19
CA THR A 66 13.38 -11.14 -29.66
C THR A 66 13.20 -11.21 -31.17
N SER A 67 11.95 -11.39 -31.62
CA SER A 67 11.58 -11.38 -33.03
C SER A 67 11.85 -10.00 -33.62
N ALA A 68 12.70 -9.98 -34.65
CA ALA A 68 12.96 -8.80 -35.46
C ALA A 68 11.68 -8.29 -36.15
N PRO A 69 11.57 -6.98 -36.43
CA PRO A 69 10.42 -6.41 -37.12
C PRO A 69 10.30 -6.97 -38.55
N VAL A 70 9.15 -7.60 -38.82
CA VAL A 70 8.75 -8.04 -40.16
C VAL A 70 8.52 -6.81 -41.03
N VAL A 71 9.42 -6.60 -41.98
CA VAL A 71 9.28 -5.58 -43.03
C VAL A 71 8.23 -6.07 -44.03
N LEU A 72 7.10 -5.38 -44.10
CA LEU A 72 6.05 -5.58 -45.10
C LEU A 72 6.56 -5.22 -46.50
N PRO A 73 6.38 -6.09 -47.52
CA PRO A 73 6.62 -5.70 -48.90
C PRO A 73 5.52 -4.75 -49.38
N SER A 74 5.98 -3.60 -49.87
CA SER A 74 5.20 -2.52 -50.46
C SER A 74 4.52 -2.96 -51.76
N THR A 75 3.21 -2.74 -51.81
CA THR A 75 2.33 -2.94 -52.96
C THR A 75 2.72 -2.00 -54.10
N GLN A 76 3.14 -2.54 -55.24
CA GLN A 76 3.32 -1.80 -56.50
C GLN A 76 2.01 -1.74 -57.30
N PRO A 77 1.77 -0.64 -58.05
CA PRO A 77 0.52 -0.40 -58.76
C PRO A 77 0.50 -1.02 -60.16
N PHE A 78 -0.72 -1.32 -60.59
CA PHE A 78 -1.11 -1.76 -61.92
C PHE A 78 -0.63 -0.80 -63.02
N LEU A 79 -0.05 -1.34 -64.08
CA LEU A 79 -0.04 -0.72 -65.40
C LEU A 79 -0.84 -1.58 -66.39
N THR A 80 -1.80 -0.90 -66.99
CA THR A 80 -2.54 -1.23 -68.19
C THR A 80 -1.59 -1.46 -69.36
N ASP A 81 -1.80 -2.52 -70.14
CA ASP A 81 -1.84 -2.32 -71.59
C ASP A 81 -2.67 -3.36 -72.35
N SER A 82 -3.35 -2.84 -73.36
CA SER A 82 -4.25 -3.53 -74.27
C SER A 82 -3.47 -4.13 -75.44
N ALA A 83 -3.79 -5.35 -75.87
CA ALA A 83 -3.62 -5.74 -77.27
C ALA A 83 -4.61 -6.86 -77.64
N MET A 84 -5.36 -6.58 -78.69
CA MET A 84 -6.34 -7.43 -79.35
C MET A 84 -5.73 -8.73 -79.87
N THR A 85 -6.47 -9.84 -79.82
CA THR A 85 -6.57 -10.78 -80.95
C THR A 85 -7.90 -11.55 -80.92
N PRO A 86 -8.41 -12.01 -82.08
CA PRO A 86 -9.79 -12.46 -82.26
C PRO A 86 -9.93 -13.99 -82.30
N SER A 87 -11.16 -14.45 -82.05
CA SER A 87 -11.78 -15.67 -82.58
C SER A 87 -11.13 -17.03 -82.22
N ASN A 88 -11.79 -17.81 -81.35
CA ASN A 88 -12.07 -19.20 -81.74
C ASN A 88 -13.22 -19.86 -80.96
N SER A 89 -14.04 -20.56 -81.75
CA SER A 89 -15.19 -21.43 -81.47
C SER A 89 -15.38 -22.02 -80.07
N ASN A 90 -16.56 -21.73 -79.50
CA ASN A 90 -17.24 -22.49 -78.45
C ASN A 90 -17.34 -24.00 -78.77
N PRO A 91 -16.92 -24.89 -77.86
CA PRO A 91 -17.61 -26.15 -77.64
C PRO A 91 -18.69 -25.93 -76.57
N THR A 92 -19.95 -26.04 -76.97
CA THR A 92 -21.09 -26.18 -76.06
C THR A 92 -20.92 -27.49 -75.28
N VAL A 93 -20.24 -27.42 -74.13
CA VAL A 93 -20.16 -28.54 -73.17
C VAL A 93 -21.49 -28.60 -72.42
N PRO A 94 -22.19 -29.75 -72.40
CA PRO A 94 -23.42 -29.89 -71.66
C PRO A 94 -23.13 -29.70 -70.16
N ASN A 95 -23.70 -28.62 -69.62
CA ASN A 95 -23.55 -28.17 -68.25
C ASN A 95 -24.28 -29.15 -67.32
N GLN A 96 -23.57 -30.19 -66.87
CA GLN A 96 -24.08 -31.17 -65.91
C GLN A 96 -23.88 -30.58 -64.50
N PRO A 97 -24.95 -30.34 -63.71
CA PRO A 97 -24.82 -29.82 -62.37
C PRO A 97 -24.28 -30.92 -61.44
N SER A 98 -22.96 -31.09 -61.42
CA SER A 98 -22.30 -31.93 -60.43
C SER A 98 -22.37 -31.19 -59.09
N SER A 99 -23.33 -31.55 -58.25
CA SER A 99 -23.37 -31.06 -56.88
C SER A 99 -22.09 -31.47 -56.16
N VAL A 100 -21.38 -30.49 -55.64
CA VAL A 100 -20.16 -30.69 -54.87
C VAL A 100 -20.56 -31.24 -53.51
N ILE A 101 -20.35 -32.55 -53.30
CA ILE A 101 -20.64 -33.20 -52.02
C ILE A 101 -19.32 -33.41 -51.28
N VAL A 102 -19.00 -32.48 -50.37
CA VAL A 102 -17.97 -32.70 -49.35
C VAL A 102 -18.47 -33.79 -48.41
N LYS A 103 -17.70 -34.88 -48.24
CA LYS A 103 -18.10 -35.96 -47.35
C LYS A 103 -18.07 -35.47 -45.89
N PRO A 104 -19.13 -35.72 -45.08
CA PRO A 104 -19.15 -35.41 -43.64
C PRO A 104 -17.90 -35.85 -42.88
N LEU A 105 -17.35 -37.01 -43.25
CA LEU A 105 -16.13 -37.55 -42.65
C LEU A 105 -14.91 -36.61 -42.76
N VAL A 106 -14.84 -35.80 -43.82
CA VAL A 106 -13.75 -34.81 -44.00
C VAL A 106 -13.91 -33.69 -42.99
N ILE A 107 -15.14 -33.20 -42.78
CA ILE A 107 -15.47 -32.15 -41.82
C ILE A 107 -15.16 -32.62 -40.39
N ASP A 108 -15.53 -33.87 -40.08
CA ASP A 108 -15.26 -34.48 -38.78
C ASP A 108 -13.78 -34.67 -38.49
N ARG A 109 -13.02 -35.11 -39.50
CA ARG A 109 -11.58 -35.24 -39.40
C ARG A 109 -10.94 -33.87 -39.20
N LEU A 110 -11.38 -32.85 -39.93
CA LEU A 110 -10.90 -31.48 -39.77
C LEU A 110 -11.20 -30.95 -38.36
N ALA A 111 -12.43 -31.12 -37.88
CA ALA A 111 -12.82 -30.70 -36.54
C ALA A 111 -12.00 -31.41 -35.46
N LYS A 112 -11.68 -32.70 -35.65
CA LYS A 112 -10.80 -33.45 -34.76
C LYS A 112 -9.34 -32.97 -34.83
N ASP A 113 -8.79 -32.79 -36.03
CA ASP A 113 -7.39 -32.40 -36.24
C ASP A 113 -7.09 -30.99 -35.69
N PHE A 114 -8.10 -30.11 -35.67
CA PHE A 114 -8.01 -28.75 -35.13
C PHE A 114 -8.62 -28.58 -33.73
N GLU A 115 -9.01 -29.68 -33.05
CA GLU A 115 -9.60 -29.67 -31.71
C GLU A 115 -10.79 -28.71 -31.56
N LEU A 116 -11.67 -28.68 -32.57
CA LEU A 116 -12.80 -27.77 -32.62
C LEU A 116 -13.95 -28.24 -31.71
N SER A 117 -14.60 -27.28 -31.07
CA SER A 117 -15.81 -27.53 -30.27
C SER A 117 -17.00 -27.94 -31.14
N ASP A 118 -18.01 -28.58 -30.55
CA ASP A 118 -19.22 -29.01 -31.26
C ASP A 118 -19.95 -27.88 -32.01
N PRO A 119 -20.08 -26.64 -31.48
CA PRO A 119 -20.64 -25.52 -32.22
C PRO A 119 -19.82 -25.14 -33.46
N GLN A 120 -18.48 -25.12 -33.34
CA GLN A 120 -17.58 -24.82 -34.47
C GLN A 120 -17.67 -25.91 -35.55
N ARG A 121 -17.76 -27.18 -35.13
CA ARG A 121 -18.03 -28.31 -36.04
C ARG A 121 -19.35 -28.13 -36.78
N LYS A 122 -20.43 -27.73 -36.09
CA LYS A 122 -21.72 -27.41 -36.74
C LYS A 122 -21.59 -26.26 -37.75
N HIS A 123 -20.78 -25.24 -37.49
CA HIS A 123 -20.51 -24.18 -38.46
C HIS A 123 -19.77 -24.67 -39.70
N LEU A 124 -18.83 -25.61 -39.56
CA LEU A 124 -18.17 -26.24 -40.70
C LEU A 124 -19.18 -27.02 -41.56
N TYR A 125 -20.11 -27.76 -40.94
CA TYR A 125 -21.21 -28.44 -41.63
C TYR A 125 -22.12 -27.46 -42.37
N LEU A 126 -22.55 -26.39 -41.70
CA LEU A 126 -23.38 -25.35 -42.29
C LEU A 126 -22.67 -24.68 -43.48
N PHE A 127 -21.37 -24.40 -43.36
CA PHE A 127 -20.59 -23.85 -44.46
C PHE A 127 -20.60 -24.77 -45.68
N THR A 128 -20.45 -26.08 -45.49
CA THR A 128 -20.52 -27.03 -46.62
C THR A 128 -21.91 -27.14 -47.24
N GLU A 129 -22.97 -27.02 -46.42
CA GLU A 129 -24.36 -26.99 -46.91
C GLU A 129 -24.58 -25.74 -47.76
N LEU A 130 -24.15 -24.57 -47.30
CA LEU A 130 -24.23 -23.31 -48.05
C LEU A 130 -23.40 -23.34 -49.34
N ALA A 131 -22.20 -23.93 -49.29
CA ALA A 131 -21.34 -24.07 -50.46
C ALA A 131 -21.95 -24.96 -51.56
N SER A 132 -22.92 -25.82 -51.21
CA SER A 132 -23.60 -26.74 -52.11
C SER A 132 -24.85 -26.17 -52.80
N LEU A 133 -25.31 -24.97 -52.41
CA LEU A 133 -26.47 -24.30 -53.02
C LEU A 133 -26.21 -23.91 -54.49
N GLN A 134 -27.27 -23.69 -55.27
CA GLN A 134 -27.21 -23.50 -56.73
C GLN A 134 -26.19 -22.43 -57.17
N GLY A 135 -25.26 -22.83 -58.05
CA GLY A 135 -24.11 -22.00 -58.46
C GLY A 135 -22.93 -22.05 -57.49
N GLY A 136 -22.92 -23.05 -56.60
CA GLY A 136 -21.99 -23.20 -55.48
C GLY A 136 -20.51 -23.23 -55.83
N LEU A 137 -19.70 -23.21 -54.77
CA LEU A 137 -18.25 -23.19 -54.87
C LEU A 137 -17.74 -24.49 -55.51
N SER A 138 -16.65 -24.38 -56.26
CA SER A 138 -15.92 -25.56 -56.71
C SER A 138 -15.45 -26.38 -55.49
N MET A 139 -15.34 -27.70 -55.64
CA MET A 139 -14.86 -28.57 -54.54
C MET A 139 -13.51 -28.12 -53.96
N PRO A 140 -12.50 -27.75 -54.78
CA PRO A 140 -11.25 -27.19 -54.27
C PRO A 140 -11.46 -25.92 -53.45
N ASP A 141 -12.27 -24.97 -53.94
CA ASP A 141 -12.51 -23.71 -53.23
C ASP A 141 -13.26 -23.93 -51.90
N ALA A 142 -14.24 -24.84 -51.90
CA ALA A 142 -14.97 -25.21 -50.69
C ALA A 142 -14.04 -25.83 -49.65
N LEU A 143 -13.15 -26.75 -50.05
CA LEU A 143 -12.18 -27.36 -49.15
C LEU A 143 -11.15 -26.36 -48.61
N THR A 144 -10.61 -25.47 -49.46
CA THR A 144 -9.64 -24.45 -49.02
C THR A 144 -10.25 -23.48 -48.02
N ARG A 145 -11.50 -23.06 -48.24
CA ARG A 145 -12.23 -22.19 -47.30
C ARG A 145 -12.60 -22.93 -46.01
N LEU A 146 -13.02 -24.19 -46.10
CA LEU A 146 -13.29 -25.04 -44.94
C LEU A 146 -12.04 -25.20 -44.07
N PHE A 147 -10.88 -25.48 -44.69
CA PHE A 147 -9.59 -25.55 -44.01
C PHE A 147 -9.23 -24.22 -43.35
N SER A 148 -9.38 -23.10 -44.08
CA SER A 148 -9.10 -21.77 -43.55
C SER A 148 -9.98 -21.43 -42.34
N LEU A 149 -11.26 -21.80 -42.38
CA LEU A 149 -12.20 -21.58 -41.27
C LEU A 149 -11.85 -22.42 -40.04
N ALA A 150 -11.40 -23.66 -40.22
CA ALA A 150 -10.91 -24.49 -39.13
C ALA A 150 -9.64 -23.94 -38.48
N VAL A 151 -8.69 -23.45 -39.29
CA VAL A 151 -7.48 -22.75 -38.78
C VAL A 151 -7.89 -21.52 -37.97
N GLN A 152 -8.85 -20.72 -38.43
CA GLN A 152 -9.33 -19.55 -37.71
C GLN A 152 -9.97 -19.90 -36.37
N PHE A 153 -10.80 -20.95 -36.32
CA PHE A 153 -11.40 -21.41 -35.07
C PHE A 153 -10.35 -21.95 -34.09
N ASN A 154 -9.37 -22.71 -34.57
CA ASN A 154 -8.28 -23.19 -33.71
C ASN A 154 -7.47 -22.02 -33.13
N LEU A 155 -7.14 -21.02 -33.96
CA LEU A 155 -6.41 -19.85 -33.51
C LEU A 155 -7.23 -19.01 -32.51
N HIS A 156 -8.55 -18.92 -32.71
CA HIS A 156 -9.46 -18.31 -31.75
C HIS A 156 -9.49 -19.08 -30.42
N ASN A 157 -9.58 -20.41 -30.45
CA ASN A 157 -9.55 -21.22 -29.22
C ASN A 157 -8.21 -21.05 -28.49
N ALA A 158 -7.09 -21.07 -29.22
CA ALA A 158 -5.77 -20.85 -28.64
C ALA A 158 -5.61 -19.46 -27.98
N CYS A 159 -6.22 -18.41 -28.56
CA CYS A 159 -6.22 -17.09 -27.96
C CYS A 159 -7.15 -16.97 -26.74
N PHE A 160 -8.39 -17.46 -26.85
CA PHE A 160 -9.44 -17.18 -25.85
C PHE A 160 -9.62 -18.25 -24.78
N GLU A 161 -9.27 -19.53 -25.02
CA GLU A 161 -9.22 -20.53 -23.94
C GLU A 161 -8.02 -20.29 -23.03
N GLY A 162 -6.96 -19.63 -23.53
CA GLY A 162 -5.89 -19.08 -22.70
C GLY A 162 -6.37 -17.96 -21.76
N ASP A 163 -7.39 -17.18 -22.16
CA ASP A 163 -7.88 -16.04 -21.39
C ASP A 163 -8.66 -16.44 -20.12
N GLN A 164 -9.37 -17.57 -20.11
CA GLN A 164 -10.01 -18.06 -18.87
C GLN A 164 -8.97 -18.39 -17.79
N ASN A 165 -7.83 -18.94 -18.21
CA ASN A 165 -6.70 -19.18 -17.31
C ASN A 165 -6.04 -17.87 -16.88
N ALA A 166 -5.98 -16.87 -17.77
CA ALA A 166 -5.44 -15.55 -17.44
C ALA A 166 -6.32 -14.80 -16.43
N GLU A 167 -7.65 -14.82 -16.59
CA GLU A 167 -8.60 -14.23 -15.64
C GLU A 167 -8.54 -14.94 -14.28
N THR A 168 -8.52 -16.27 -14.29
CA THR A 168 -8.37 -17.07 -13.06
C THR A 168 -7.04 -16.78 -12.37
N MET A 169 -5.94 -16.69 -13.12
CA MET A 169 -4.62 -16.35 -12.57
C MET A 169 -4.58 -14.91 -12.04
N SER A 170 -5.19 -13.96 -12.75
CA SER A 170 -5.31 -12.57 -12.30
C SER A 170 -6.08 -12.49 -10.99
N SER A 171 -7.20 -13.21 -10.88
CA SER A 171 -8.00 -13.30 -9.65
C SER A 171 -7.21 -13.90 -8.48
N LEU A 172 -6.44 -14.97 -8.72
CA LEU A 172 -5.55 -15.54 -7.71
C LEU A 172 -4.44 -14.57 -7.28
N LEU A 173 -3.84 -13.84 -8.22
CA LEU A 173 -2.81 -12.84 -7.92
C LEU A 173 -3.39 -11.66 -7.12
N ASP A 174 -4.60 -11.22 -7.43
CA ASP A 174 -5.30 -10.19 -6.68
C ASP A 174 -5.65 -10.66 -5.27
N ASP A 175 -6.07 -11.92 -5.09
CA ASP A 175 -6.31 -12.47 -3.75
C ASP A 175 -5.00 -12.58 -2.94
N LEU A 176 -3.92 -13.09 -3.54
CA LEU A 176 -2.60 -13.14 -2.90
C LEU A 176 -2.09 -11.75 -2.51
N LYS A 177 -2.28 -10.77 -3.39
CA LYS A 177 -1.99 -9.36 -3.10
C LYS A 177 -2.83 -8.86 -1.94
N SER A 178 -4.11 -9.21 -1.87
CA SER A 178 -5.00 -8.85 -0.75
C SER A 178 -4.55 -9.48 0.57
N GLN A 179 -4.14 -10.75 0.55
CA GLN A 179 -3.66 -11.48 1.73
C GLN A 179 -2.33 -10.91 2.23
N LEU A 180 -1.41 -10.57 1.33
CA LEU A 180 -0.16 -9.89 1.66
C LEU A 180 -0.39 -8.51 2.27
N VAL A 181 -1.46 -7.81 1.88
CA VAL A 181 -1.86 -6.54 2.51
C VAL A 181 -2.47 -6.78 3.89
N LYS A 182 -3.30 -7.82 4.07
CA LYS A 182 -3.93 -8.14 5.37
C LYS A 182 -2.91 -8.59 6.43
N GLY A 183 -1.85 -9.27 6.04
CA GLY A 183 -0.78 -9.72 6.93
C GLY A 183 0.28 -8.67 7.24
N PHE A 184 0.15 -7.45 6.72
CA PHE A 184 1.12 -6.39 6.94
C PHE A 184 0.98 -5.81 8.36
N ASP A 185 2.05 -5.88 9.14
CA ASP A 185 2.20 -5.20 10.43
C ASP A 185 3.54 -4.46 10.46
N PHE A 186 3.60 -3.38 11.24
CA PHE A 186 4.85 -2.65 11.42
C PHE A 186 5.79 -3.42 12.32
N THR A 187 7.04 -3.49 11.90
CA THR A 187 8.10 -4.08 12.73
C THR A 187 8.28 -3.30 14.02
N LYS A 188 8.79 -3.95 15.07
CA LYS A 188 9.08 -3.28 16.35
C LYS A 188 9.97 -2.04 16.16
N VAL A 189 10.99 -2.14 15.31
CA VAL A 189 11.92 -1.04 15.00
C VAL A 189 11.17 0.13 14.35
N GLN A 190 10.26 -0.12 13.41
CA GLN A 190 9.43 0.93 12.81
C GLN A 190 8.53 1.59 13.86
N LYS A 191 7.87 0.81 14.74
CA LYS A 191 7.04 1.35 15.84
C LYS A 191 7.86 2.21 16.80
N ASP A 192 9.09 1.81 17.11
CA ASP A 192 10.01 2.60 17.93
C ASP A 192 10.44 3.89 17.20
N ASN A 193 10.72 3.84 15.89
CA ASN A 193 11.00 5.03 15.07
C ASN A 193 9.82 6.02 15.05
N ILE A 194 8.58 5.52 14.88
CA ILE A 194 7.38 6.38 14.99
C ILE A 194 7.35 7.04 16.36
N ARG A 195 7.60 6.29 17.44
CA ARG A 195 7.61 6.84 18.80
C ARG A 195 8.71 7.89 19.00
N PHE A 196 9.89 7.72 18.42
CA PHE A 196 10.96 8.72 18.47
C PHE A 196 10.52 10.02 17.78
N VAL A 197 10.03 9.95 16.54
CA VAL A 197 9.55 11.12 15.79
C VAL A 197 8.40 11.82 16.53
N VAL A 198 7.45 11.07 17.08
CA VAL A 198 6.35 11.61 17.90
C VAL A 198 6.88 12.40 19.09
N ARG A 199 7.88 11.86 19.80
CA ARG A 199 8.49 12.53 20.95
C ARG A 199 9.20 13.80 20.53
N ASP A 200 10.01 13.74 19.48
CA ASP A 200 10.76 14.90 19.00
C ASP A 200 9.81 16.06 18.62
N ILE A 201 8.71 15.75 17.96
CA ILE A 201 7.68 16.73 17.58
C ILE A 201 6.94 17.25 18.82
N ILE A 202 6.50 16.38 19.73
CA ILE A 202 5.77 16.78 20.95
C ILE A 202 6.64 17.66 21.85
N TYR A 203 7.94 17.41 21.88
CA TYR A 203 8.91 18.14 22.69
C TYR A 203 9.53 19.33 21.99
N ASP A 204 9.11 19.64 20.76
CA ASP A 204 9.54 20.85 20.08
C ASP A 204 9.07 22.09 20.88
N PRO A 205 10.00 22.92 21.37
CA PRO A 205 9.65 24.13 22.10
C PRO A 205 8.95 25.20 21.27
N GLN A 206 8.96 25.08 19.95
CA GLN A 206 8.28 26.00 19.04
C GLN A 206 6.87 25.55 18.70
N ARG A 207 6.47 24.34 19.13
CA ARG A 207 5.13 23.80 18.86
C ARG A 207 4.08 24.45 19.75
N MET A 208 3.01 24.92 19.11
CA MET A 208 1.91 25.65 19.76
C MET A 208 0.53 25.04 19.51
N ALA A 209 0.46 23.97 18.70
CA ALA A 209 -0.73 23.16 18.49
C ALA A 209 -0.37 21.71 18.82
N TYR A 210 -1.25 20.97 19.49
CA TYR A 210 -1.03 19.55 19.85
C TYR A 210 -2.04 18.60 19.18
N HIS A 211 -2.99 19.14 18.42
CA HIS A 211 -3.95 18.35 17.64
C HIS A 211 -3.42 17.83 16.32
N ASP A 212 -2.45 18.52 15.72
CA ASP A 212 -1.87 18.22 14.40
C ASP A 212 -0.57 17.40 14.46
N ILE A 213 -0.25 16.81 15.63
CA ILE A 213 0.94 15.96 15.82
C ILE A 213 0.96 14.84 14.78
N GLU A 214 -0.19 14.22 14.54
CA GLU A 214 -0.30 13.05 13.67
C GLU A 214 0.12 13.39 12.22
N ASP A 215 -0.30 14.55 11.73
CA ASP A 215 0.05 15.02 10.39
C ASP A 215 1.53 15.41 10.28
N GLU A 216 2.10 16.03 11.31
CA GLU A 216 3.52 16.35 11.34
C GLU A 216 4.41 15.11 11.44
N VAL A 217 4.02 14.13 12.26
CA VAL A 217 4.70 12.85 12.35
C VAL A 217 4.68 12.15 11.00
N PHE A 218 3.52 12.12 10.34
CA PHE A 218 3.41 11.55 9.00
C PHE A 218 4.33 12.25 7.99
N ARG A 219 4.37 13.60 7.99
CA ARG A 219 5.29 14.38 7.15
C ARG A 219 6.77 14.10 7.47
N GLY A 220 7.14 14.00 8.74
CA GLY A 220 8.50 13.68 9.18
C GLY A 220 8.93 12.29 8.72
N LEU A 221 8.07 11.29 8.90
CA LEU A 221 8.30 9.93 8.42
C LEU A 221 8.40 9.85 6.90
N LEU A 222 7.60 10.65 6.17
CA LEU A 222 7.67 10.72 4.71
C LEU A 222 9.00 11.32 4.24
N LYS A 223 9.48 12.36 4.90
CA LYS A 223 10.76 13.02 4.61
C LYS A 223 11.95 12.08 4.81
N GLU A 224 11.92 11.26 5.85
CA GLU A 224 13.03 10.37 6.24
C GLU A 224 12.70 8.89 6.04
N LYS A 225 11.79 8.58 5.11
CA LYS A 225 11.28 7.22 4.89
C LYS A 225 12.37 6.20 4.56
N ASP A 226 13.46 6.67 3.96
CA ASP A 226 14.57 5.82 3.54
C ASP A 226 15.41 5.38 4.74
N THR A 227 15.72 6.33 5.62
CA THR A 227 16.52 6.13 6.84
C THR A 227 15.74 5.36 7.91
N LEU A 228 14.46 5.65 8.05
CA LEU A 228 13.61 5.10 9.12
C LEU A 228 12.97 3.75 8.75
N GLY A 229 13.22 3.24 7.55
CA GLY A 229 12.74 1.92 7.11
C GLY A 229 11.30 1.89 6.62
N PHE A 230 10.76 3.00 6.11
CA PHE A 230 9.38 3.13 5.62
C PHE A 230 9.27 3.15 4.09
N LYS A 231 10.34 2.81 3.35
CA LYS A 231 10.35 2.74 1.87
C LYS A 231 9.20 1.93 1.29
N ASN A 232 8.88 0.80 1.91
CA ASN A 232 7.83 -0.14 1.47
C ASN A 232 6.42 0.26 1.92
N VAL A 233 6.27 1.37 2.64
CA VAL A 233 4.99 1.84 3.19
C VAL A 233 4.42 2.94 2.30
N PHE A 234 5.23 3.97 2.02
CA PHE A 234 4.81 5.10 1.20
C PHE A 234 4.68 4.75 -0.28
N GLY A 235 3.62 5.27 -0.93
CA GLY A 235 3.22 4.94 -2.29
C GLY A 235 2.21 3.80 -2.40
N ILE A 236 1.87 3.15 -1.28
CA ILE A 236 0.85 2.09 -1.22
C ILE A 236 -0.28 2.57 -0.29
N PRO A 237 -1.42 3.04 -0.83
CA PRO A 237 -2.48 3.71 -0.04
C PRO A 237 -3.00 2.89 1.15
N SER A 238 -3.10 1.56 1.02
CA SER A 238 -3.53 0.69 2.11
C SER A 238 -2.54 0.65 3.27
N ARG A 239 -1.23 0.67 3.00
CA ARG A 239 -0.18 0.70 4.01
C ARG A 239 -0.04 2.08 4.64
N GLU A 240 -0.23 3.14 3.87
CA GLU A 240 -0.28 4.51 4.39
C GLU A 240 -1.46 4.70 5.36
N HIS A 241 -2.64 4.13 5.06
CA HIS A 241 -3.77 4.14 5.97
C HIS A 241 -3.46 3.37 7.27
N LEU A 242 -2.82 2.20 7.19
CA LEU A 242 -2.36 1.47 8.38
C LEU A 242 -1.34 2.30 9.18
N LEU A 243 -0.45 3.01 8.49
CA LEU A 243 0.56 3.87 9.13
C LEU A 243 -0.10 5.02 9.89
N HIS A 244 -1.09 5.69 9.29
CA HIS A 244 -1.88 6.71 9.97
C HIS A 244 -2.55 6.19 11.25
N SER A 245 -3.17 5.02 11.19
CA SER A 245 -3.77 4.39 12.38
C SER A 245 -2.73 4.11 13.47
N GLU A 246 -1.56 3.60 13.10
CA GLU A 246 -0.49 3.31 14.06
C GLU A 246 0.10 4.60 14.67
N ILE A 247 0.32 5.64 13.85
CA ILE A 247 0.74 6.97 14.30
C ILE A 247 -0.26 7.53 15.30
N HIS A 248 -1.56 7.42 15.02
CA HIS A 248 -2.62 7.88 15.92
C HIS A 248 -2.53 7.19 17.29
N VAL A 249 -2.41 5.86 17.31
CA VAL A 249 -2.29 5.08 18.56
C VAL A 249 -1.04 5.46 19.35
N ILE A 250 0.12 5.54 18.69
CA ILE A 250 1.39 5.88 19.35
C ILE A 250 1.36 7.34 19.83
N SER A 251 0.87 8.28 19.02
CA SER A 251 0.76 9.70 19.39
C SER A 251 -0.16 9.91 20.58
N SER A 252 -1.31 9.22 20.61
CA SER A 252 -2.20 9.20 21.77
C SER A 252 -1.51 8.66 23.02
N SER A 253 -0.81 7.53 22.91
CA SER A 253 -0.07 6.93 24.03
C SER A 253 1.03 7.86 24.58
N VAL A 254 1.82 8.50 23.70
CA VAL A 254 2.88 9.43 24.13
C VAL A 254 2.29 10.69 24.78
N ARG A 255 1.21 11.25 24.21
CA ARG A 255 0.48 12.37 24.81
C ARG A 255 -0.02 12.02 26.21
N ASN A 256 -0.73 10.92 26.38
CA ASN A 256 -1.24 10.50 27.68
C ASN A 256 -0.10 10.33 28.69
N ARG A 257 1.04 9.77 28.26
CA ARG A 257 2.21 9.63 29.14
C ARG A 257 2.79 10.98 29.57
N MET A 258 2.89 11.94 28.65
CA MET A 258 3.34 13.30 28.96
C MET A 258 2.38 13.99 29.94
N GLN A 259 1.08 13.78 29.75
CA GLN A 259 0.04 14.28 30.64
C GLN A 259 0.15 13.69 32.06
N GLU A 260 0.41 12.38 32.18
CA GLU A 260 0.72 11.73 33.47
C GLU A 260 1.96 12.34 34.12
N ASP A 261 3.05 12.50 33.36
CA ASP A 261 4.28 13.09 33.85
C ASP A 261 4.05 14.54 34.35
N PHE A 262 3.14 15.29 33.73
CA PHE A 262 2.68 16.60 34.23
C PHE A 262 1.83 16.51 35.48
N HIS A 263 0.98 15.50 35.62
CA HIS A 263 0.23 15.34 36.86
C HIS A 263 1.14 14.98 38.03
N ASP A 264 2.06 14.04 37.82
CA ASP A 264 3.04 13.62 38.84
C ASP A 264 3.97 14.76 39.24
N SER A 265 4.19 15.74 38.35
CA SER A 265 4.94 16.96 38.65
C SER A 265 4.42 17.75 39.85
N LEU A 266 3.11 17.76 40.03
CA LEU A 266 2.45 18.57 41.05
C LEU A 266 2.65 17.97 42.45
N LYS A 267 2.86 16.66 42.50
CA LYS A 267 3.07 15.90 43.74
C LYS A 267 4.53 15.94 44.21
N LYS A 268 5.45 16.25 43.30
CA LYS A 268 6.90 16.33 43.58
C LYS A 268 7.31 17.72 44.05
N ASN A 269 8.37 17.79 44.86
CA ASN A 269 9.03 19.05 45.18
C ASN A 269 9.56 19.70 43.89
N LEU A 270 9.52 21.03 43.80
CA LEU A 270 9.96 21.80 42.63
C LEU A 270 11.40 21.45 42.24
N ALA A 271 12.30 21.20 43.20
CA ALA A 271 13.69 20.86 42.91
C ALA A 271 13.83 19.50 42.19
N ASP A 272 13.22 18.45 42.73
CA ASP A 272 13.26 17.09 42.14
C ASP A 272 12.55 17.06 40.79
N PHE A 273 11.43 17.77 40.70
CA PHE A 273 10.71 17.95 39.45
C PHE A 273 11.54 18.69 38.41
N THR A 274 12.15 19.82 38.77
CA THR A 274 12.96 20.62 37.84
C THR A 274 14.19 19.86 37.40
N HIS A 275 14.75 18.97 38.22
CA HIS A 275 15.82 18.07 37.79
C HIS A 275 15.32 17.01 36.79
N ASP A 276 14.20 16.33 37.11
CA ASP A 276 13.58 15.33 36.23
C ASP A 276 13.09 15.93 34.91
N MET A 277 12.68 17.19 34.94
CA MET A 277 12.05 17.89 33.81
C MET A 277 12.99 18.80 33.06
N ASN A 278 13.96 19.48 33.65
CA ASN A 278 15.02 20.09 32.82
C ASN A 278 15.73 19.03 31.96
N LYS A 279 15.68 17.75 32.36
CA LYS A 279 16.12 16.61 31.55
C LYS A 279 15.10 16.14 30.49
N LYS A 280 13.81 16.47 30.61
CA LYS A 280 12.72 15.95 29.74
C LYS A 280 11.68 16.97 29.20
N TYR A 281 11.31 18.02 29.93
CA TYR A 281 10.24 18.98 29.62
C TYR A 281 10.49 20.39 30.18
N ARG A 282 9.94 21.43 29.54
CA ARG A 282 10.08 22.83 29.99
C ARG A 282 9.03 23.26 31.02
N CYS A 283 9.38 24.24 31.86
CA CYS A 283 8.58 24.76 32.98
C CYS A 283 7.18 25.30 32.63
N VAL A 284 6.90 25.59 31.35
CA VAL A 284 5.65 26.21 30.88
C VAL A 284 4.42 25.36 31.21
N PHE A 285 4.52 24.03 31.06
CA PHE A 285 3.39 23.13 31.30
C PHE A 285 2.99 23.05 32.77
N ARG A 286 3.95 23.17 33.70
CA ARG A 286 3.64 23.20 35.14
C ARG A 286 2.82 24.43 35.50
N ARG A 287 3.08 25.57 34.85
CA ARG A 287 2.28 26.79 35.03
C ARG A 287 0.86 26.61 34.51
N PHE A 288 0.68 26.02 33.33
CA PHE A 288 -0.65 25.71 32.79
C PHE A 288 -1.46 24.83 33.75
N VAL A 289 -0.85 23.74 34.22
CA VAL A 289 -1.49 22.78 35.13
C VAL A 289 -1.83 23.41 36.49
N ALA A 290 -0.98 24.31 37.00
CA ALA A 290 -1.26 25.07 38.22
C ALA A 290 -2.39 26.10 38.03
N GLU A 291 -2.51 26.72 36.85
CA GLU A 291 -3.58 27.67 36.51
C GLU A 291 -4.92 26.97 36.21
N ASN A 292 -4.94 25.66 35.94
CA ASN A 292 -6.13 24.90 35.54
C ASN A 292 -6.27 23.55 36.30
N PRO A 293 -6.40 23.54 37.63
CA PRO A 293 -6.42 22.30 38.43
C PRO A 293 -7.66 21.42 38.19
N ASP A 294 -8.76 22.02 37.76
CA ASP A 294 -10.01 21.37 37.39
C ASP A 294 -9.87 20.46 36.17
N LEU A 295 -9.06 20.86 35.19
CA LEU A 295 -8.74 20.03 34.02
C LEU A 295 -7.93 18.80 34.41
N VAL A 296 -7.10 18.90 35.46
CA VAL A 296 -6.24 17.81 35.94
C VAL A 296 -7.06 16.72 36.61
N GLY A 297 -8.02 17.11 37.46
CA GLY A 297 -8.91 16.15 38.14
C GLY A 297 -9.80 15.34 37.18
N ALA A 298 -10.08 15.87 35.99
CA ALA A 298 -10.82 15.14 34.95
C ALA A 298 -10.00 14.01 34.30
N ILE A 299 -8.65 14.09 34.35
CA ILE A 299 -7.72 13.13 33.74
C ILE A 299 -7.71 11.83 34.53
N ASP A 300 -7.57 11.91 35.85
CA ASP A 300 -7.50 10.75 36.75
C ASP A 300 -8.71 9.83 36.57
N LYS A 301 -9.86 10.40 36.24
CA LYS A 301 -11.09 9.65 35.98
C LYS A 301 -11.11 8.98 34.61
N ALA A 302 -10.50 9.57 33.59
CA ALA A 302 -10.51 9.06 32.21
C ALA A 302 -9.43 8.01 31.94
N THR A 303 -8.23 8.16 32.52
CA THR A 303 -7.10 7.24 32.28
C THR A 303 -7.34 5.85 32.86
N LEU A 304 -7.96 5.77 34.06
CA LEU A 304 -8.31 4.50 34.72
C LEU A 304 -9.29 3.64 33.88
N ASP A 305 -10.10 4.27 33.02
CA ASP A 305 -11.07 3.56 32.18
C ASP A 305 -10.48 3.07 30.84
N ALA A 306 -9.37 3.67 30.38
CA ALA A 306 -8.79 3.39 29.06
C ALA A 306 -7.78 2.22 29.08
N GLU A 307 -6.98 2.08 30.13
CA GLU A 307 -5.91 1.06 30.21
C GLU A 307 -6.47 -0.37 30.26
N ASN A 308 -7.72 -0.54 30.68
CA ASN A 308 -8.39 -1.84 30.77
C ASN A 308 -9.00 -2.33 29.43
N ASN A 309 -8.84 -1.56 28.35
CA ASN A 309 -9.52 -1.80 27.06
C ASN A 309 -8.58 -2.00 25.86
N GLN A 310 -7.32 -2.38 26.07
CA GLN A 310 -6.48 -2.77 24.93
C GLN A 310 -7.05 -4.04 24.27
N PRO A 311 -7.42 -3.99 22.97
CA PRO A 311 -8.01 -5.13 22.29
C PRO A 311 -6.94 -6.19 22.05
N ASN A 312 -6.85 -7.19 22.93
CA ASN A 312 -6.14 -8.43 22.65
C ASN A 312 -6.92 -9.18 21.54
N PRO A 313 -6.34 -9.43 20.36
CA PRO A 313 -7.07 -9.93 19.19
C PRO A 313 -7.50 -11.41 19.26
N ILE A 314 -7.43 -12.07 20.42
CA ILE A 314 -7.61 -13.54 20.53
C ILE A 314 -8.67 -13.95 21.57
N GLN A 315 -9.25 -13.05 22.37
CA GLN A 315 -10.25 -13.46 23.38
C GLN A 315 -11.71 -13.32 22.91
N PRO A 316 -12.55 -14.35 23.13
CA PRO A 316 -13.95 -14.33 22.75
C PRO A 316 -14.72 -13.25 23.52
N LEU A 317 -15.60 -12.53 22.82
CA LEU A 317 -16.36 -11.37 23.30
C LEU A 317 -17.07 -11.65 24.64
N SER A 318 -16.46 -11.23 25.74
CA SER A 318 -17.14 -11.18 27.04
C SER A 318 -18.04 -9.93 27.09
N LYS A 319 -19.18 -10.05 27.78
CA LYS A 319 -20.29 -9.10 27.77
C LYS A 319 -19.83 -7.67 28.09
N LYS A 320 -19.90 -6.81 27.07
CA LYS A 320 -19.58 -5.38 27.07
C LYS A 320 -20.32 -4.65 28.21
N ARG A 321 -19.61 -4.21 29.26
CA ARG A 321 -20.16 -3.24 30.23
C ARG A 321 -20.40 -1.92 29.50
N LYS A 322 -21.62 -1.39 29.59
CA LYS A 322 -21.94 -0.02 29.15
C LYS A 322 -21.29 0.96 30.14
N LEU A 323 -20.01 1.28 29.95
CA LEU A 323 -19.44 2.48 30.55
C LEU A 323 -20.17 3.69 29.95
N ALA A 324 -20.58 4.63 30.80
CA ALA A 324 -21.17 5.89 30.40
C ALA A 324 -20.10 6.77 29.75
N SER A 325 -19.65 6.39 28.56
CA SER A 325 -18.69 7.12 27.75
C SER A 325 -19.43 8.29 27.07
N GLY A 326 -19.64 9.35 27.83
CA GLY A 326 -19.91 10.65 27.25
C GLY A 326 -18.61 11.15 26.64
N ARG A 327 -18.51 11.16 25.31
CA ARG A 327 -17.43 11.89 24.63
C ARG A 327 -17.46 13.33 25.15
N SER A 328 -16.33 13.81 25.66
CA SER A 328 -16.16 15.22 26.02
C SER A 328 -16.61 16.10 24.86
N ALA A 329 -17.27 17.22 25.14
CA ALA A 329 -17.64 18.17 24.09
C ALA A 329 -16.39 18.57 23.29
N LYS A 330 -16.53 18.76 21.97
CA LYS A 330 -15.41 19.15 21.11
C LYS A 330 -14.77 20.43 21.66
N GLY A 331 -13.47 20.41 21.94
CA GLY A 331 -12.74 21.54 22.53
C GLY A 331 -12.67 21.54 24.06
N ALA A 332 -13.33 20.60 24.74
CA ALA A 332 -13.25 20.44 26.20
C ALA A 332 -12.21 19.39 26.63
N ASP A 333 -11.50 18.78 25.70
CA ASP A 333 -10.38 17.89 26.02
C ASP A 333 -9.14 18.69 26.46
N PHE A 334 -8.27 18.01 27.21
CA PHE A 334 -7.08 18.60 27.81
C PHE A 334 -6.16 19.27 26.77
N TRP A 335 -5.95 18.65 25.60
CA TRP A 335 -5.05 19.18 24.57
C TRP A 335 -5.65 20.40 23.87
N SER A 336 -6.96 20.42 23.62
CA SER A 336 -7.65 21.63 23.15
C SER A 336 -7.50 22.81 24.11
N LYS A 337 -7.55 22.55 25.42
CA LYS A 337 -7.37 23.57 26.44
C LYS A 337 -5.93 24.08 26.54
N ILE A 338 -4.94 23.20 26.37
CA ILE A 338 -3.54 23.60 26.21
C ILE A 338 -3.37 24.50 24.99
N ASP A 339 -3.92 24.11 23.83
CA ASP A 339 -3.79 24.89 22.59
C ASP A 339 -4.46 26.27 22.72
N GLU A 340 -5.63 26.35 23.36
CA GLU A 340 -6.31 27.61 23.68
C GLU A 340 -5.46 28.48 24.61
N PHE A 341 -4.93 27.92 25.70
CA PHE A 341 -4.06 28.63 26.64
C PHE A 341 -2.78 29.15 25.97
N LEU A 342 -2.10 28.32 25.18
CA LEU A 342 -0.88 28.70 24.49
C LEU A 342 -1.16 29.84 23.51
N ARG A 343 -2.28 29.79 22.79
CA ARG A 343 -2.72 30.86 21.88
C ARG A 343 -2.93 32.18 22.60
N GLU A 344 -3.64 32.18 23.74
CA GLU A 344 -3.86 33.38 24.55
C GLU A 344 -2.54 33.98 25.07
N LYS A 345 -1.62 33.13 25.56
CA LYS A 345 -0.33 33.60 26.07
C LYS A 345 0.61 34.10 24.97
N ILE A 346 0.57 33.53 23.76
CA ILE A 346 1.30 34.08 22.59
C ILE A 346 0.84 35.50 22.31
N GLU A 347 -0.47 35.73 22.28
CA GLU A 347 -1.04 37.05 22.00
C GLU A 347 -0.65 38.06 23.09
N LEU A 348 -0.71 37.65 24.35
CA LEU A 348 -0.33 38.47 25.50
C LEU A 348 1.16 38.83 25.49
N TYR A 349 2.04 37.86 25.27
CA TYR A 349 3.49 38.05 25.31
C TYR A 349 4.10 38.52 23.98
N LYS A 350 3.30 38.56 22.90
CA LYS A 350 3.73 38.88 21.53
C LYS A 350 4.93 38.05 21.07
N SER A 351 4.99 36.79 21.49
CA SER A 351 6.08 35.89 21.16
C SER A 351 5.56 34.48 20.87
N SER A 352 5.92 33.97 19.70
CA SER A 352 5.63 32.61 19.25
C SER A 352 6.56 31.55 19.85
N SER A 353 7.61 31.97 20.58
CA SER A 353 8.59 31.06 21.13
C SER A 353 8.48 30.97 22.66
N LEU A 354 8.29 29.75 23.15
CA LEU A 354 8.36 29.41 24.57
C LEU A 354 9.75 29.66 25.19
N LEU A 355 10.77 29.93 24.37
CA LEU A 355 12.11 30.32 24.81
C LEU A 355 12.24 31.79 25.18
N SER A 356 11.31 32.63 24.74
CA SER A 356 11.48 34.07 24.89
C SER A 356 11.40 34.50 26.34
N GLU A 357 12.08 35.60 26.66
CA GLU A 357 12.23 36.12 28.01
C GLU A 357 10.89 36.43 28.69
N SER A 358 9.87 36.77 27.90
CA SER A 358 8.50 37.02 28.36
C SER A 358 7.79 35.80 28.95
N TRP A 359 8.28 34.57 28.68
CA TRP A 359 7.73 33.34 29.25
C TRP A 359 8.44 32.89 30.53
N LYS A 360 9.55 33.53 30.90
CA LYS A 360 10.21 33.27 32.19
C LYS A 360 9.32 33.84 33.31
N PRO A 361 9.04 33.07 34.38
CA PRO A 361 8.19 33.48 35.48
C PRO A 361 8.78 34.63 36.31
#